data_AF-A0A382Z833-F1
#
_entry.id   AF-A0A382Z833-F1
#
_cell.length_a   1.000
_cell.length_b   1.000
_cell.length_c   1.000
_cell.angle_alpha   90.00
_cell.angle_beta   90.00
_cell.angle_gamma   90.00
#
_symmetry.space_group_name_H-M   'P 1'
#
loop_
_entity.id
_entity.type
_entity.pdbx_description
1 polymer ?
#
loop_
_entity_poly.entity_id
_entity_poly.type
_entity_poly.pdbx_seq_one_letter_code
_entity_poly.pdbx_strand_id
1 'polypeptide(L)' 'VLEYETTARRKGYNLIAGVDEAGRGPLAGPVVAAAVLFAPGWQLEGLDDSKKLSSQARQRL' A
#
# COMPACT_ATOMS: atom_id res chain seq x y z
N VAL A 1 1.96 -13.76 -4.49
CA VAL A 1 1.77 -12.30 -4.48
C VAL A 1 0.30 -12.04 -4.81
N LEU A 2 -0.43 -11.30 -3.98
CA LEU A 2 -1.89 -11.02 -4.03
C LEU A 2 -2.89 -12.07 -3.49
N GLU A 3 -2.52 -12.88 -2.49
CA GLU A 3 -3.40 -13.91 -1.94
C GLU A 3 -4.70 -13.34 -1.33
N TYR A 4 -4.57 -12.23 -0.58
CA TYR A 4 -5.69 -11.59 0.10
C TYR A 4 -6.66 -10.93 -0.88
N GLU A 5 -6.13 -10.19 -1.85
CA GLU A 5 -6.90 -9.52 -2.89
C GLU A 5 -7.62 -10.54 -3.77
N THR A 6 -6.95 -11.62 -4.17
CA THR A 6 -7.57 -12.70 -4.96
C THR A 6 -8.72 -13.34 -4.20
N THR A 7 -8.56 -13.56 -2.89
CA THR A 7 -9.63 -14.11 -2.05
C THR A 7 -10.80 -13.14 -1.90
N ALA A 8 -10.56 -11.85 -1.74
CA ALA A 8 -11.60 -10.83 -1.72
C ALA A 8 -12.36 -10.76 -3.06
N ARG A 9 -11.65 -10.81 -4.19
CA ARG A 9 -12.28 -10.86 -5.53
C ARG A 9 -13.17 -12.08 -5.70
N ARG A 10 -12.70 -13.26 -5.26
CA ARG A 10 -13.51 -14.50 -5.30
C ARG A 10 -14.78 -14.43 -4.44
N LYS A 11 -14.80 -13.59 -3.39
CA LYS A 11 -15.99 -13.32 -2.58
C LYS A 11 -16.94 -12.29 -3.20
N GLY A 12 -16.63 -11.76 -4.39
CA GLY A 12 -17.45 -10.77 -5.10
C GLY A 12 -17.10 -9.30 -4.83
N TYR A 13 -16.03 -9.03 -4.07
CA TYR A 13 -15.59 -7.65 -3.84
C TYR A 13 -14.79 -7.13 -5.03
N ASN A 14 -15.27 -6.03 -5.64
CA ASN A 14 -14.64 -5.43 -6.81
C ASN A 14 -13.72 -4.24 -6.48
N LEU A 15 -13.93 -3.61 -5.32
CA LEU A 15 -13.13 -2.50 -4.81
C LEU A 15 -12.34 -2.99 -3.60
N ILE A 16 -11.02 -3.12 -3.76
CA ILE A 16 -10.12 -3.63 -2.73
C ILE A 16 -9.02 -2.59 -2.56
N ALA A 17 -8.92 -2.04 -1.35
CA ALA A 17 -7.89 -1.08 -0.99
C ALA A 17 -6.91 -1.71 0.01
N GLY A 18 -5.62 -1.53 -0.24
CA GLY A 18 -4.57 -1.78 0.76
C GLY A 18 -4.48 -0.59 1.71
N VAL A 19 -4.25 -0.85 2.99
CA VAL A 19 -4.14 0.18 4.04
C VAL A 19 -2.82 -0.03 4.79
N ASP A 20 -2.14 1.07 5.10
CA ASP A 20 -0.91 1.07 5.91
C ASP A 20 -0.81 2.37 6.73
N GLU A 21 -0.06 2.31 7.83
CA GLU A 21 0.19 3.46 8.71
C GLU A 21 1.68 3.74 8.94
N ALA A 22 1.98 5.02 9.19
CA ALA A 22 3.30 5.47 9.60
C ALA A 22 3.18 6.35 10.87
N GLY A 23 4.20 6.29 11.71
CA GLY A 23 4.30 7.14 12.90
C GLY A 23 3.77 6.52 14.20
N ARG A 24 3.52 5.20 14.27
CA ARG A 24 3.09 4.52 15.52
C ARG A 24 4.18 4.46 16.61
N GLY A 25 5.45 4.45 16.23
CA GLY A 25 6.60 4.26 17.13
C GLY A 25 7.21 5.52 17.78
N PRO A 26 7.29 6.68 17.09
CA PRO A 26 7.85 7.91 17.67
C PRO A 26 7.11 8.40 18.92
N LEU A 27 7.83 9.14 19.79
CA LEU A 27 7.29 9.74 21.02
C LEU A 27 6.38 10.96 20.79
N ALA A 28 6.50 11.58 19.61
CA ALA A 28 5.75 12.77 19.23
C ALA A 28 5.54 12.79 17.72
N GLY A 29 4.51 13.53 17.30
CA GLY A 29 4.04 13.58 15.92
C GLY A 29 2.79 12.71 15.70
N PRO A 30 2.02 12.96 14.64
CA PRO A 30 0.80 12.21 14.37
C PRO A 30 1.11 10.81 13.82
N VAL A 31 0.17 9.90 14.04
CA VAL A 31 0.05 8.68 13.22
C VAL A 31 -0.72 9.06 11.96
N VAL A 32 -0.20 8.68 10.80
CA VAL A 32 -0.84 8.92 9.50
C VAL A 32 -1.11 7.57 8.84
N ALA A 33 -2.31 7.38 8.31
CA ALA A 33 -2.68 6.19 7.55
C ALA A 33 -3.14 6.57 6.14
N ALA A 34 -2.96 5.65 5.20
CA ALA A 34 -3.41 5.81 3.82
C ALA A 34 -4.14 4.56 3.33
N ALA A 35 -5.09 4.73 2.42
CA ALA A 35 -5.78 3.65 1.72
C ALA A 35 -5.60 3.83 0.21
N VAL A 36 -5.12 2.80 -0.47
CA VAL A 36 -4.84 2.84 -1.91
C VAL A 36 -5.56 1.70 -2.61
N LEU A 37 -6.32 2.03 -3.66
CA LEU A 37 -6.97 1.08 -4.53
C LEU A 37 -6.29 1.08 -5.89
N PHE A 38 -6.00 -0.11 -6.40
CA PHE A 38 -5.42 -0.28 -7.73
C PHE A 38 -6.44 -0.83 -8.71
N ALA A 39 -6.35 -0.37 -9.96
CA ALA A 39 -7.10 -0.95 -11.06
C ALA A 39 -6.72 -2.43 -11.25
N PRO A 40 -7.63 -3.30 -11.72
CA PRO A 40 -7.29 -4.69 -12.03
C PRO A 40 -6.10 -4.78 -13.01
N GLY A 41 -5.14 -5.66 -12.72
CA GLY A 41 -3.94 -5.84 -13.54
C GLY A 41 -2.86 -4.78 -13.37
N TRP A 42 -3.07 -3.79 -12.51
CA TRP A 42 -2.04 -2.81 -12.18
C TRP A 42 -0.93 -3.46 -11.36
N GLN A 43 0.30 -3.29 -11.82
CA GLN A 43 1.51 -3.69 -11.12
C GLN A 43 2.53 -2.56 -11.25
N LEU A 44 3.20 -2.25 -10.15
CA LEU A 44 4.35 -1.35 -10.14
C LEU A 44 5.57 -2.17 -9.73
N GLU A 45 6.50 -2.32 -10.67
CA GLU A 45 7.78 -2.98 -10.41
C GLU A 45 8.52 -2.25 -9.28
N GLY A 46 8.98 -3.00 -8.27
CA GLY A 46 9.75 -2.44 -7.16
C GLY A 46 8.93 -1.81 -6.02
N LEU A 47 7.60 -1.97 -6.00
CA LEU A 47 6.75 -1.48 -4.90
C LEU A 47 6.96 -2.24 -3.55
N ASP A 48 7.59 -3.41 -3.57
CA ASP A 48 7.59 -4.38 -2.45
C ASP A 48 8.34 -3.95 -1.16
N ASP A 49 9.07 -2.82 -1.13
CA ASP A 49 9.46 -2.20 0.15
C ASP A 49 9.88 -0.73 -0.01
N SER A 50 8.97 0.19 0.34
CA SER A 50 9.25 1.63 0.33
C SER A 50 10.41 2.03 1.25
N LYS A 51 10.80 1.17 2.22
CA LYS A 51 11.93 1.39 3.13
C LYS A 51 13.30 1.34 2.44
N LYS A 52 13.37 0.80 1.22
CA LYS A 52 14.59 0.77 0.39
C LYS A 52 14.69 1.93 -0.59
N LEU A 53 13.63 2.73 -0.73
CA LEU A 53 13.60 3.88 -1.63
C LEU A 53 14.15 5.12 -0.93
N SER A 54 14.95 5.91 -1.65
CA SER A 54 15.32 7.25 -1.19
C SER A 54 14.06 8.12 -1.06
N SER A 55 14.12 9.15 -0.23
CA SER A 55 13.01 10.12 -0.08
C SER A 55 12.57 10.69 -1.44
N GLN A 56 13.54 11.00 -2.30
CA GLN A 56 13.29 11.51 -3.64
C GLN A 56 12.67 10.47 -4.58
N ALA A 57 13.06 9.19 -4.48
CA ALA A 57 12.46 8.12 -5.26
C ALA A 57 11.01 7.87 -4.83
N ARG A 58 10.73 7.91 -3.52
CA ARG A 58 9.37 7.76 -2.97
C ARG A 58 8.43 8.89 -3.41
N GLN A 59 8.92 10.11 -3.53
CA GLN A 59 8.14 11.27 -4.00
C GLN A 59 7.75 11.20 -5.48
N ARG A 60 8.42 10.38 -6.28
CA ARG A 60 8.16 10.24 -7.74
C ARG A 60 7.18 9.12 -8.08
N LEU A 61 6.93 8.22 -7.13
CA LEU A 61 5.91 7.18 -7.24
C LEU A 61 4.52 7.76 -6.99
#